data_AF-A0A1W0E3S2-F1
#
_entry.id   AF-A0A1W0E3S2-F1
#
_cell.length_a   1.000
_cell.length_b   1.000
_cell.length_c   1.000
_cell.angle_alpha   90.00
_cell.angle_beta   90.00
_cell.angle_gamma   90.00
#
_symmetry.space_group_name_H-M   'P 1'
#
loop_
_entity.id
_entity.type
_entity.pdbx_description
1 polymer ?
#
loop_
_entity_poly.entity_id
_entity_poly.type
_entity_poly.pdbx_seq_one_letter_code
_entity_poly.pdbx_strand_id
1 'polypeptide(L)'
;MRKCTKKSKRTKTTQKFNKLKIFESRPLDRIKEEIVENEYFLQKIEEGKYNCIKCDKFFKDEHTLQQHIKTKAHKRRIKEWEKSYHTQKDAENAVGLNL
;
A
#
# COMPACT_ATOMS: atom_id res chain seq x y z
N MET A 1 -13.32 -8.29 44.04
CA MET A 1 -13.58 -7.34 42.94
C MET A 1 -12.25 -6.94 42.29
N ARG A 2 -12.00 -7.33 41.02
CA ARG A 2 -10.74 -6.97 40.33
C ARG A 2 -10.83 -5.50 39.87
N LYS A 3 -9.88 -4.69 40.33
CA LYS A 3 -9.76 -3.26 40.01
C LYS A 3 -9.64 -3.08 38.50
N CYS A 4 -10.48 -2.21 37.95
CA CYS A 4 -10.44 -1.71 36.58
C CYS A 4 -8.99 -1.37 36.21
N THR A 5 -8.38 -2.10 35.27
CA THR A 5 -7.06 -1.76 34.73
C THR A 5 -7.22 -0.44 33.99
N LYS A 6 -6.59 0.63 34.49
CA LYS A 6 -6.64 1.95 33.84
C LYS A 6 -6.22 1.76 32.38
N LYS A 7 -7.13 2.03 31.42
CA LYS A 7 -6.80 2.00 30.00
C LYS A 7 -5.60 2.92 29.77
N SER A 8 -4.49 2.34 29.30
CA SER A 8 -3.24 3.07 29.04
C SER A 8 -3.52 4.24 28.09
N LYS A 9 -3.01 5.44 28.43
CA LYS A 9 -3.15 6.62 27.57
C LYS A 9 -2.40 6.35 26.25
N ARG A 10 -3.09 6.49 25.11
CA ARG A 10 -2.47 6.35 23.78
C ARG A 10 -1.25 7.27 23.68
N THR A 11 -0.08 6.67 23.67
CA THR A 11 1.21 7.35 23.47
C THR A 11 1.32 7.94 22.06
N LYS A 12 2.16 8.96 21.86
CA LYS A 12 2.46 9.51 20.52
C LYS A 12 2.91 8.41 19.54
N THR A 13 3.63 7.40 20.03
CA THR A 13 4.06 6.23 19.26
C THR A 13 2.88 5.36 18.79
N THR A 14 1.92 5.04 19.66
CA THR A 14 0.72 4.27 19.26
C THR A 14 -0.20 5.06 18.33
N GLN A 15 -0.32 6.38 18.48
CA GLN A 15 -1.04 7.23 17.52
C GLN A 15 -0.37 7.27 16.15
N LYS A 16 0.96 7.41 16.08
CA LYS A 16 1.73 7.38 14.82
C LYS A 16 1.55 6.03 14.11
N PHE A 17 1.64 4.92 14.84
CA PHE A 17 1.48 3.57 14.30
C PHE A 17 0.07 3.35 13.72
N ASN A 18 -0.97 3.83 14.41
CA ASN A 18 -2.35 3.75 13.89
C ASN A 18 -2.56 4.67 12.68
N LYS A 19 -1.91 5.84 12.65
CA LYS A 19 -1.95 6.75 11.49
C LYS A 19 -1.29 6.15 10.25
N LEU A 20 -0.24 5.34 10.43
CA LEU A 20 0.39 4.57 9.37
C LEU A 20 -0.55 3.45 8.87
N LYS A 21 -1.18 2.68 9.77
CA LYS A 21 -2.14 1.61 9.42
C LYS A 21 -3.39 2.08 8.65
N ILE A 22 -3.86 3.31 8.88
CA ILE A 22 -5.12 3.82 8.28
C ILE A 22 -4.90 4.36 6.85
N PHE A 23 -3.68 4.78 6.50
CA PHE A 23 -3.40 5.49 5.24
C PHE A 23 -2.41 4.78 4.30
N GLU A 24 -1.86 3.64 4.70
CA GLU A 24 -1.01 2.85 3.82
C GLU A 24 -1.88 2.20 2.74
N SER A 25 -1.82 2.77 1.54
CA SER A 25 -2.03 2.02 0.29
C SER A 25 -1.42 0.63 0.40
N ARG A 26 -2.08 -0.38 -0.17
CA ARG A 26 -1.56 -1.75 -0.25
C ARG A 26 -0.07 -1.77 -0.64
N PRO A 27 0.74 -2.65 -0.05
CA PRO A 27 2.16 -2.79 -0.40
C PRO A 27 2.29 -3.15 -1.89
N LEU A 28 3.31 -2.61 -2.55
CA LEU A 28 3.48 -2.71 -4.01
C LEU A 28 3.58 -4.16 -4.48
N ASP A 29 4.27 -4.99 -3.70
CA ASP A 29 4.62 -6.38 -4.00
C ASP A 29 3.33 -7.19 -4.15
N ARG A 30 2.43 -7.05 -3.19
CA ARG A 30 1.12 -7.68 -3.20
C ARG A 30 0.26 -7.22 -4.39
N ILE A 31 0.27 -5.94 -4.73
CA ILE A 31 -0.51 -5.43 -5.88
C ILE A 31 0.05 -6.01 -7.19
N LYS A 32 1.39 -6.09 -7.34
CA LYS A 32 2.03 -6.67 -8.51
C LYS A 32 1.67 -8.15 -8.69
N GLU A 33 1.76 -8.94 -7.63
CA GLU A 33 1.37 -10.36 -7.62
C GLU A 33 -0.11 -10.54 -8.02
N GLU A 34 -1.01 -9.78 -7.38
CA GLU A 34 -2.45 -9.87 -7.64
C GLU A 34 -2.83 -9.49 -9.08
N ILE A 35 -2.10 -8.57 -9.73
CA ILE A 35 -2.32 -8.21 -11.15
C ILE A 35 -1.92 -9.35 -12.09
N VAL A 36 -0.82 -10.05 -11.81
CA VAL A 36 -0.32 -11.13 -12.67
C VAL A 36 -1.18 -12.39 -12.53
N GLU A 37 -1.68 -12.67 -11.33
CA GLU A 37 -2.34 -13.94 -11.02
C GLU A 37 -3.85 -13.94 -11.27
N ASN A 38 -4.53 -12.79 -11.24
CA ASN A 38 -6.00 -12.75 -11.26
C ASN A 38 -6.56 -11.99 -12.47
N GLU A 39 -7.01 -12.72 -13.49
CA GLU A 39 -7.84 -12.16 -14.58
C GLU A 39 -9.12 -11.46 -14.06
N TYR A 40 -9.69 -11.98 -12.97
CA TYR A 40 -10.83 -11.37 -12.28
C TYR A 40 -10.51 -9.97 -11.71
N PHE A 41 -9.27 -9.71 -11.32
CA PHE A 41 -8.86 -8.40 -10.82
C PHE A 41 -8.78 -7.38 -11.95
N LEU A 42 -8.33 -7.78 -13.15
CA LEU A 42 -8.37 -6.95 -14.35
C LEU A 42 -9.81 -6.60 -14.72
N GLN A 43 -10.73 -7.56 -14.68
CA GLN A 43 -12.15 -7.32 -14.95
C GLN A 43 -12.80 -6.34 -13.95
N LYS A 44 -12.49 -6.48 -12.66
CA LYS A 44 -12.96 -5.55 -11.62
C LYS A 44 -12.38 -4.13 -11.76
N ILE A 45 -11.17 -4.02 -12.31
CA ILE A 45 -10.56 -2.73 -12.65
C ILE A 45 -11.33 -2.08 -13.80
N GLU A 46 -11.74 -2.84 -14.81
CA GLU A 46 -12.52 -2.36 -15.96
C GLU A 46 -13.92 -1.87 -15.57
N GLU A 47 -14.55 -2.50 -14.59
CA GLU A 47 -15.86 -2.07 -14.05
C GLU A 47 -15.78 -0.74 -13.29
N GLY A 48 -14.61 -0.42 -12.73
CA GLY A 48 -14.37 0.82 -11.98
C GLY A 48 -13.92 1.96 -12.88
N LYS A 49 -14.87 2.75 -13.41
CA LYS A 49 -14.60 3.86 -14.37
C LYS A 49 -13.48 4.84 -13.96
N TYR A 50 -13.22 5.04 -12.66
CA TYR A 50 -12.21 5.97 -12.17
C TYR A 50 -11.32 5.34 -11.10
N ASN A 51 -10.35 4.52 -11.49
CA ASN A 51 -9.41 3.89 -10.57
C ASN A 51 -7.95 4.14 -10.96
N CYS A 52 -7.05 4.00 -9.98
CA CYS A 52 -5.62 4.00 -10.19
C CYS A 52 -5.04 2.66 -9.77
N ILE A 53 -4.62 1.85 -10.75
CA ILE A 53 -4.07 0.51 -10.55
C ILE A 53 -2.81 0.56 -9.67
N LYS A 54 -1.87 1.47 -9.99
CA LYS A 54 -0.57 1.58 -9.28
C LYS A 54 -0.72 1.96 -7.81
N CYS A 55 -1.76 2.71 -7.46
CA CYS A 55 -2.00 3.16 -6.09
C CYS A 55 -3.08 2.35 -5.38
N ASP A 56 -3.75 1.46 -6.10
CA ASP A 56 -4.96 0.77 -5.69
C ASP A 56 -5.98 1.69 -4.99
N LYS A 57 -6.46 2.68 -5.75
CA LYS A 57 -7.44 3.65 -5.24
C LYS A 57 -8.56 3.84 -6.25
N PHE A 58 -9.78 3.85 -5.73
CA PHE A 58 -10.98 4.22 -6.46
C PHE A 58 -11.31 5.69 -6.20
N PHE A 59 -11.75 6.37 -7.25
CA PHE A 59 -12.12 7.76 -7.25
C PHE A 59 -13.59 7.88 -7.64
N LYS A 60 -14.23 8.98 -7.22
CA LYS A 60 -15.64 9.23 -7.52
C LYS A 60 -15.82 9.77 -8.95
N ASP A 61 -14.92 10.65 -9.37
CA ASP A 61 -15.02 11.40 -10.63
C ASP A 61 -13.69 11.37 -11.40
N GLU A 62 -13.76 11.55 -12.73
CA GLU A 62 -12.58 11.62 -13.60
C GLU A 62 -11.61 12.75 -13.20
N HIS A 63 -12.15 13.92 -12.89
CA HIS A 63 -11.35 15.08 -12.48
C HIS A 63 -10.48 14.76 -11.26
N THR A 64 -11.03 14.01 -10.29
CA THR A 64 -10.30 13.62 -9.08
C THR A 64 -9.20 12.60 -9.38
N LEU A 65 -9.40 11.70 -10.34
CA LEU A 65 -8.37 10.78 -10.83
C LEU A 65 -7.24 11.54 -11.54
N GLN A 66 -7.58 12.49 -12.43
CA GLN A 66 -6.60 13.31 -13.13
C GLN A 66 -5.77 14.16 -12.17
N GLN A 67 -6.42 14.73 -11.14
CA GLN A 67 -5.72 15.46 -10.09
C GLN A 67 -4.79 14.53 -9.30
N HIS A 68 -5.24 13.31 -8.97
CA HIS A 68 -4.42 12.30 -8.28
C HIS A 68 -3.14 11.99 -9.06
N ILE A 69 -3.23 11.73 -10.37
CA ILE A 69 -2.09 11.37 -11.23
C ILE A 69 -1.02 12.49 -11.23
N LYS A 70 -1.44 13.76 -11.18
CA LYS A 70 -0.53 14.91 -11.14
C LYS A 70 0.19 15.09 -9.81
N THR A 71 -0.32 14.52 -8.71
CA THR A 71 0.25 14.70 -7.37
C THR A 71 1.65 14.08 -7.22
N LYS A 72 2.46 14.66 -6.32
CA LYS A 72 3.80 14.12 -6.00
C LYS A 72 3.73 12.70 -5.43
N ALA A 73 2.66 12.37 -4.69
CA ALA A 73 2.48 11.04 -4.10
C ALA A 73 2.35 9.96 -5.19
N HIS A 74 1.53 10.20 -6.22
CA HIS A 74 1.37 9.28 -7.34
C HIS A 74 2.68 9.11 -8.13
N LYS A 75 3.36 10.23 -8.45
CA LYS A 75 4.65 10.19 -9.14
C LYS A 75 5.73 9.44 -8.37
N ARG A 76 5.76 9.56 -7.03
CA ARG A 76 6.66 8.78 -6.19
C ARG A 76 6.34 7.28 -6.27
N ARG A 77 5.06 6.94 -6.22
CA ARG A 77 4.61 5.54 -6.35
C ARG A 77 4.98 4.93 -7.70
N ILE A 78 4.88 5.67 -8.81
CA ILE A 78 5.34 5.18 -10.13
C ILE A 78 6.83 4.81 -10.08
N LYS A 79 7.67 5.68 -9.51
CA LYS A 79 9.11 5.40 -9.40
C LYS A 79 9.41 4.20 -8.48
N GLU A 80 8.63 4.02 -7.41
CA GLU A 80 8.73 2.83 -6.56
C GLU A 80 8.26 1.57 -7.30
N TRP A 81 7.25 1.70 -8.17
CA TRP A 81 6.71 0.60 -8.98
C TRP A 81 7.72 0.08 -10.01
N GLU A 82 8.52 0.96 -10.61
CA GLU A 82 9.57 0.58 -11.57
C GLU A 82 10.74 -0.15 -10.92
N LYS A 83 10.97 0.07 -9.62
CA LYS A 83 12.03 -0.63 -8.89
C LYS A 83 11.62 -2.07 -8.58
N SER A 84 12.61 -2.96 -8.56
CA SER A 84 12.43 -4.28 -7.95
C SER A 84 12.08 -4.09 -6.48
N TYR A 85 11.10 -4.87 -6.03
CA TYR A 85 10.78 -4.89 -4.61
C TYR A 85 11.81 -5.71 -3.85
N HIS A 86 11.91 -5.44 -2.55
CA HIS A 86 12.83 -6.15 -1.68
C HIS A 86 12.22 -7.50 -1.31
N THR A 87 12.94 -8.57 -1.60
CA THR A 87 12.50 -9.94 -1.31
C THR A 87 13.20 -10.50 -0.07
N GLN A 88 12.61 -11.55 0.51
CA GLN A 88 13.24 -12.31 1.59
C GLN A 88 14.64 -12.81 1.20
N LYS A 89 14.83 -13.23 -0.06
CA LYS A 89 16.12 -13.67 -0.60
C LYS A 89 17.16 -12.55 -0.59
N ASP A 90 16.75 -11.32 -0.92
CA ASP A 90 17.65 -10.16 -0.85
C ASP A 90 18.12 -9.90 0.58
N ALA A 91 17.25 -10.11 1.58
CA ALA A 91 17.61 -9.99 2.99
C ALA A 91 18.57 -11.10 3.44
N GLU A 92 18.32 -12.34 3.04
CA GLU A 92 19.20 -13.49 3.33
C GLU A 92 20.58 -13.32 2.68
N ASN A 93 20.63 -12.85 1.43
CA ASN A 93 21.86 -12.54 0.71
C ASN A 93 22.65 -11.42 1.41
N ALA A 94 21.97 -10.37 1.90
CA ALA A 94 22.62 -9.24 2.59
C ALA A 94 23.27 -9.66 3.92
N VAL A 95 22.75 -10.70 4.58
CA VAL A 95 23.30 -11.27 5.83
C VAL A 95 24.29 -12.41 5.53
N GLY A 96 24.41 -12.85 4.28
CA GLY A 96 25.31 -13.92 3.86
C GLY A 96 24.81 -15.34 4.18
N LEU A 97 23.50 -15.53 4.33
CA LEU A 97 22.88 -16.84 4.59
C LEU A 97 22.76 -17.72 3.34
N ASN A 98 22.80 -17.12 2.14
CA ASN A 98 22.63 -17.77 0.83
C ASN A 98 23.83 -17.53 -0.11
N LEU A 99 25.04 -17.30 0.43
CA LEU A 99 26.28 -17.18 -0.33
C LEU A 99 26.89 -18.55 -0.66
#